data_AF-A0A528LQ93-F1
#
_entry.id   AF-A0A528LQ93-F1
#
_cell.length_a   1.000
_cell.length_b   1.000
_cell.length_c   1.000
_cell.angle_alpha   90.00
_cell.angle_beta   90.00
_cell.angle_gamma   90.00
#
_symmetry.space_group_name_H-M   'P 1'
#
loop_
_entity.id
_entity.type
_entity.pdbx_description
1 polymer ?
#
loop_
_entity_poly.entity_id
_entity_poly.type
_entity_poly.pdbx_seq_one_letter_code
_entity_poly.pdbx_strand_id
1 'polypeptide(L)'
;MVDVASLMARLPGRATGKLAAPAALNLDQVKFKGTLIAKGLTKSYKGRKVVSGVTIGVRAGEAVGLLGPNGAGKTTCFYMVTGLVPVDEGTIEIDGFDVTSMPMYRRARLGIGYLPQEASIFRGLSVEQNIRAVLEVVEKSRKERERILDEL
;
A
#
# COMPACT_ATOMS: atom_id res chain seq x y z
N MET A 1 23.80 15.21 -32.20
CA MET A 1 23.53 13.83 -31.77
C MET A 1 24.79 13.34 -31.08
N VAL A 2 24.84 13.45 -29.76
CA VAL A 2 26.03 13.09 -28.96
C VAL A 2 25.82 11.66 -28.50
N ASP A 3 26.67 10.75 -28.98
CA ASP A 3 26.63 9.34 -28.65
C ASP A 3 27.00 9.11 -27.17
N VAL A 4 26.02 8.65 -26.41
CA VAL A 4 26.12 8.37 -24.97
C VAL A 4 27.15 7.25 -24.69
N ALA A 5 27.47 6.41 -25.67
CA ALA A 5 28.49 5.36 -25.53
C ALA A 5 29.91 5.93 -25.33
N SER A 6 30.21 7.13 -25.85
CA SER A 6 31.53 7.75 -25.74
C SER A 6 31.82 8.34 -24.34
N LEU A 7 30.80 8.55 -23.51
CA LEU A 7 30.97 9.18 -22.18
C LEU A 7 31.43 8.18 -21.11
N MET A 8 31.24 6.88 -21.35
CA MET A 8 31.54 5.82 -20.37
C MET A 8 32.97 5.27 -20.44
N ALA A 9 33.76 5.68 -21.43
CA ALA A 9 35.11 5.15 -21.65
C ALA A 9 36.23 5.90 -20.88
N ARG A 10 35.91 6.85 -19.99
CA ARG A 10 36.90 7.75 -19.35
C ARG A 10 37.01 7.68 -17.81
N LEU A 11 36.56 6.59 -17.18
CA LEU A 11 36.76 6.40 -15.74
C LEU A 11 37.71 5.23 -15.46
N PRO A 12 38.94 5.47 -14.97
CA PRO A 12 39.83 4.41 -14.54
C PRO A 12 39.48 3.96 -13.11
N GLY A 13 39.15 2.67 -12.97
CA GLY A 13 39.32 1.90 -11.75
C GLY A 13 38.24 2.01 -10.67
N ARG A 14 37.35 1.02 -10.60
CA ARG A 14 37.16 0.18 -9.38
C ARG A 14 36.18 -0.96 -9.59
N ALA A 15 36.62 -2.13 -9.10
CA ALA A 15 35.85 -3.25 -8.58
C ALA A 15 34.89 -3.98 -9.51
N THR A 16 35.29 -5.20 -9.87
CA THR A 16 34.47 -6.33 -10.27
C THR A 16 33.47 -6.71 -9.18
N GLY A 17 32.41 -5.93 -9.02
CA GLY A 17 31.15 -6.40 -8.47
C GLY A 17 30.22 -6.65 -9.66
N LYS A 18 29.57 -7.82 -9.73
CA LYS A 18 28.44 -8.03 -10.63
C LYS A 18 27.45 -6.89 -10.38
N LEU A 19 27.37 -5.91 -11.30
CA LEU A 19 26.23 -5.03 -11.41
C LEU A 19 25.05 -5.96 -11.72
N ALA A 20 24.28 -6.30 -10.68
CA ALA A 20 22.98 -6.89 -10.87
C ALA A 20 22.22 -5.91 -11.77
N ALA A 21 21.79 -6.39 -12.94
CA ALA A 21 20.95 -5.62 -13.84
C ALA A 21 19.79 -5.01 -13.02
N PRO A 22 19.38 -3.75 -13.29
CA PRO A 22 18.19 -3.21 -12.65
C PRO A 22 17.07 -4.20 -12.90
N ALA A 23 16.48 -4.72 -11.81
CA ALA A 23 15.42 -5.71 -11.87
C ALA A 23 14.38 -5.23 -12.89
N ALA A 24 14.25 -5.95 -14.01
CA ALA A 24 13.35 -5.57 -15.08
C ALA A 24 11.97 -5.38 -14.47
N LEU A 25 11.45 -4.15 -14.50
CA LEU A 25 10.08 -3.85 -14.11
C LEU A 25 9.18 -4.76 -14.94
N ASN A 26 8.46 -5.66 -14.28
CA ASN A 26 7.56 -6.58 -14.96
C ASN A 26 6.48 -5.76 -15.68
N LEU A 27 6.26 -6.00 -16.97
CA LEU A 27 5.27 -5.26 -17.78
C LEU A 27 3.87 -5.32 -17.16
N ASP A 28 3.54 -6.40 -16.46
CA ASP A 28 2.29 -6.53 -15.72
C ASP A 28 2.20 -5.53 -14.55
N GLN A 29 3.29 -5.31 -13.81
CA GLN A 29 3.33 -4.31 -12.72
C GLN A 29 3.16 -2.89 -13.24
N VAL A 30 3.73 -2.60 -14.42
CA VAL A 30 3.55 -1.28 -15.06
C VAL A 30 2.09 -1.09 -15.49
N LYS A 31 1.45 -2.13 -16.03
CA LYS A 31 0.05 -2.07 -16.49
C LYS A 31 -0.95 -1.87 -15.35
N PHE A 32 -0.69 -2.44 -14.17
CA PHE A 32 -1.59 -2.39 -13.02
C PHE A 32 -1.20 -1.33 -11.98
N LYS A 33 -0.23 -0.46 -12.27
CA LYS A 33 0.11 0.65 -11.39
C LYS A 33 -1.10 1.57 -11.15
N GLY A 34 -1.28 2.01 -9.91
CA GLY A 34 -2.41 2.80 -9.46
C GLY A 34 -3.69 1.99 -9.32
N THR A 35 -3.61 0.67 -9.06
CA THR A 35 -4.80 -0.17 -8.88
C THR A 35 -4.76 -0.98 -7.59
N LEU A 36 -5.91 -1.12 -6.96
CA LEU A 36 -6.20 -2.10 -5.92
C LEU A 36 -7.17 -3.12 -6.51
N ILE A 37 -6.81 -4.40 -6.51
CA ILE A 37 -7.69 -5.46 -7.01
C ILE A 37 -7.79 -6.58 -5.97
N ALA A 38 -8.98 -6.79 -5.45
CA ALA A 38 -9.33 -7.92 -4.58
C ALA A 38 -10.22 -8.88 -5.36
N LYS A 39 -9.82 -10.15 -5.49
CA LYS A 39 -10.53 -11.15 -6.31
C LYS A 39 -11.00 -12.31 -5.43
N GLY A 40 -12.31 -12.57 -5.44
CA GLY A 40 -12.90 -13.74 -4.80
C GLY A 40 -12.69 -13.83 -3.30
N LEU A 41 -12.67 -12.71 -2.57
CA LEU A 41 -12.42 -12.70 -1.13
C LEU A 41 -13.48 -13.50 -0.38
N THR A 42 -13.03 -14.50 0.37
CA THR A 42 -13.86 -15.31 1.27
C THR A 42 -13.32 -15.25 2.69
N LYS A 43 -14.23 -15.17 3.66
CA LYS A 43 -13.90 -15.29 5.08
C LYS A 43 -14.97 -16.05 5.84
N SER A 44 -14.54 -16.95 6.70
CA SER A 44 -15.36 -17.72 7.62
C SER A 44 -14.85 -17.55 9.05
N TYR A 45 -15.78 -17.46 9.99
CA TYR A 45 -15.49 -17.48 11.43
C TYR A 45 -16.31 -18.59 12.07
N LYS A 46 -15.64 -19.50 12.79
CA LYS A 46 -16.29 -20.63 13.51
C LYS A 46 -17.26 -21.41 12.60
N GLY A 47 -16.85 -21.68 11.36
CA GLY A 47 -17.66 -22.40 10.37
C GLY A 47 -18.73 -21.57 9.65
N ARG A 48 -18.97 -20.31 10.05
CA ARG A 48 -19.90 -19.42 9.35
C ARG A 48 -19.18 -18.54 8.35
N LYS A 49 -19.55 -18.65 7.07
CA LYS A 49 -19.05 -17.77 6.00
C LYS A 49 -19.67 -16.36 6.15
N VAL A 50 -18.83 -15.37 6.41
CA VAL A 50 -19.22 -13.96 6.58
C VAL A 50 -18.97 -13.11 5.33
N VAL A 51 -18.03 -13.53 4.48
CA VAL A 51 -17.79 -12.98 3.14
C VAL A 51 -17.63 -14.17 2.19
N SER A 52 -18.27 -14.12 1.03
CA SER A 52 -18.32 -15.25 0.08
C SER A 52 -17.99 -14.79 -1.35
N GLY A 53 -16.72 -14.88 -1.75
CA GLY A 53 -16.29 -14.67 -3.13
C GLY A 53 -16.39 -13.22 -3.64
N VAL A 54 -16.15 -12.22 -2.79
CA VAL A 54 -16.29 -10.81 -3.17
C VAL A 54 -15.12 -10.34 -4.04
N THR A 55 -15.41 -9.72 -5.18
CA THR A 55 -14.42 -9.12 -6.08
C THR A 55 -14.62 -7.61 -6.17
N ILE A 56 -13.55 -6.83 -5.97
CA ILE A 56 -13.56 -5.37 -6.00
C ILE A 56 -12.29 -4.90 -6.73
N GLY A 57 -12.44 -3.91 -7.60
CA GLY A 57 -11.32 -3.20 -8.23
C GLY A 57 -11.49 -1.70 -8.02
N VAL A 58 -10.39 -1.00 -7.74
CA VAL A 58 -10.35 0.46 -7.61
C VAL A 58 -9.13 0.99 -8.34
N ARG A 59 -9.30 2.06 -9.11
CA ARG A 59 -8.19 2.77 -9.77
C ARG A 59 -7.85 4.08 -9.05
N ALA A 60 -6.63 4.56 -9.25
CA ALA A 60 -6.21 5.87 -8.78
C ALA A 60 -7.16 6.96 -9.32
N GLY A 61 -7.63 7.84 -8.43
CA GLY A 61 -8.62 8.87 -8.76
C GLY A 61 -10.07 8.42 -8.72
N GLU A 62 -10.35 7.15 -8.44
CA GLU A 62 -11.70 6.61 -8.32
C GLU A 62 -12.18 6.61 -6.86
N ALA A 63 -13.47 6.88 -6.65
CA ALA A 63 -14.14 6.71 -5.37
C ALA A 63 -15.18 5.59 -5.48
N VAL A 64 -15.04 4.54 -4.66
CA VAL A 64 -15.92 3.36 -4.66
C VAL A 64 -16.57 3.19 -3.30
N GLY A 65 -17.89 3.01 -3.28
CA GLY A 65 -18.66 2.73 -2.08
C GLY A 65 -19.03 1.25 -1.96
N LEU A 66 -18.66 0.60 -0.85
CA LEU A 66 -19.15 -0.74 -0.51
C LEU A 66 -20.35 -0.62 0.43
N LEU A 67 -21.56 -0.84 -0.10
CA LEU A 67 -22.83 -0.67 0.60
C LEU A 67 -23.49 -2.03 0.91
N GLY A 68 -24.37 -2.04 1.92
CA GLY A 68 -25.11 -3.22 2.34
C GLY A 68 -25.56 -3.14 3.80
N PRO A 69 -26.44 -4.05 4.27
CA PRO A 69 -26.92 -4.04 5.65
C PRO A 69 -25.82 -4.32 6.67
N ASN A 70 -26.12 -4.10 7.96
CA ASN A 70 -25.23 -4.49 9.05
C ASN A 70 -25.02 -6.01 9.03
N GLY A 71 -23.78 -6.45 9.27
CA GLY A 71 -23.41 -7.86 9.20
C GLY A 71 -23.20 -8.43 7.78
N ALA A 72 -23.36 -7.63 6.72
CA ALA A 72 -23.10 -8.08 5.33
C ALA A 72 -21.62 -8.33 4.99
N GLY A 73 -20.71 -8.26 5.97
CA GLY A 73 -19.29 -8.51 5.76
C GLY A 73 -18.45 -7.33 5.27
N LYS A 74 -19.03 -6.12 5.16
CA LYS A 74 -18.32 -4.91 4.69
C LYS A 74 -17.01 -4.67 5.45
N THR A 75 -17.09 -4.51 6.77
CA THR A 75 -15.91 -4.31 7.62
C THR A 75 -14.91 -5.45 7.49
N THR A 76 -15.37 -6.69 7.37
CA THR A 76 -14.51 -7.85 7.14
C THR A 76 -13.78 -7.77 5.79
N CYS A 77 -14.44 -7.30 4.72
CA CYS A 77 -13.78 -7.04 3.44
C CYS A 77 -12.67 -5.99 3.58
N PHE A 78 -12.95 -4.87 4.25
CA PHE A 78 -11.94 -3.84 4.51
C PHE A 78 -10.76 -4.42 5.31
N TYR A 79 -11.02 -5.20 6.36
CA TYR A 79 -9.96 -5.83 7.16
C TYR A 79 -9.09 -6.81 6.36
N MET A 80 -9.68 -7.54 5.42
CA MET A 80 -8.92 -8.42 4.53
C MET A 80 -8.04 -7.61 3.57
N VAL A 81 -8.58 -6.56 2.96
CA VAL A 81 -7.86 -5.66 2.04
C VAL A 81 -6.70 -4.95 2.75
N THR A 82 -6.90 -4.48 3.97
CA THR A 82 -5.84 -3.81 4.74
C THR A 82 -4.83 -4.77 5.36
N GLY A 83 -5.14 -6.07 5.41
CA GLY A 83 -4.26 -7.08 6.01
C GLY A 83 -4.33 -7.15 7.54
N LEU A 84 -5.43 -6.66 8.14
CA LEU A 84 -5.77 -6.87 9.55
C LEU A 84 -6.28 -8.29 9.82
N VAL A 85 -6.95 -8.87 8.83
CA VAL A 85 -7.49 -10.24 8.87
C VAL A 85 -7.00 -10.98 7.63
N PRO A 86 -6.50 -12.23 7.72
CA PRO A 86 -6.13 -12.99 6.54
C PRO A 86 -7.37 -13.41 5.75
N VAL A 87 -7.25 -13.49 4.42
CA VAL A 87 -8.27 -14.11 3.58
C VAL A 87 -8.25 -15.64 3.78
N ASP A 88 -9.41 -16.29 3.70
CA ASP A 88 -9.44 -17.76 3.65
C ASP A 88 -9.25 -18.24 2.20
N GLU A 89 -9.83 -17.51 1.24
CA GLU A 89 -9.70 -17.73 -0.20
C GLU A 89 -9.69 -16.37 -0.92
N GLY A 90 -9.12 -16.37 -2.13
CA GLY A 90 -9.00 -15.18 -2.98
C GLY A 90 -7.63 -14.52 -2.93
N THR A 91 -7.46 -13.45 -3.70
CA THR A 91 -6.20 -12.71 -3.81
C THR A 91 -6.40 -11.21 -3.71
N ILE A 92 -5.36 -10.50 -3.28
CA ILE A 92 -5.34 -9.04 -3.19
C ILE A 92 -4.05 -8.55 -3.84
N GLU A 93 -4.18 -7.65 -4.81
CA GLU A 93 -3.08 -7.04 -5.54
C GLU A 93 -3.12 -5.51 -5.35
N ILE A 94 -1.95 -4.89 -5.17
CA ILE A 94 -1.77 -3.43 -5.15
C ILE A 94 -0.67 -3.10 -6.14
N ASP A 95 -0.93 -2.23 -7.11
CA ASP A 95 0.02 -1.89 -8.18
C ASP A 95 0.56 -3.12 -8.93
N GLY A 96 -0.27 -4.18 -9.04
CA GLY A 96 0.10 -5.47 -9.63
C GLY A 96 0.98 -6.36 -8.73
N PHE A 97 1.30 -5.94 -7.51
CA PHE A 97 1.98 -6.79 -6.51
C PHE A 97 0.96 -7.58 -5.71
N ASP A 98 1.09 -8.92 -5.69
CA ASP A 98 0.30 -9.76 -4.79
C ASP A 98 0.69 -9.46 -3.33
N VAL A 99 -0.28 -8.97 -2.56
CA VAL A 99 -0.13 -8.62 -1.15
C VAL A 99 -0.97 -9.51 -0.23
N THR A 100 -1.55 -10.58 -0.76
CA THR A 100 -2.57 -11.41 -0.08
C THR A 100 -2.12 -11.87 1.32
N SER A 101 -0.86 -12.27 1.46
CA SER A 101 -0.24 -12.72 2.71
C SER A 101 0.55 -11.63 3.45
N MET A 102 0.65 -10.42 2.89
CA MET A 102 1.42 -9.34 3.51
C MET A 102 0.69 -8.76 4.72
N PRO A 103 1.39 -8.47 5.82
CA PRO A 103 0.82 -7.75 6.96
C PRO A 103 0.56 -6.28 6.63
N MET A 104 -0.36 -5.66 7.39
CA MET A 104 -0.82 -4.28 7.17
C MET A 104 0.30 -3.25 6.99
N TYR A 105 1.35 -3.27 7.83
CA TYR A 105 2.43 -2.28 7.76
C TYR A 105 3.21 -2.33 6.43
N ARG A 106 3.27 -3.48 5.76
CA ARG A 106 3.91 -3.60 4.44
C ARG A 106 3.00 -3.09 3.34
N ARG A 107 1.69 -3.35 3.44
CA ARG A 107 0.70 -2.79 2.51
C ARG A 107 0.63 -1.26 2.60
N ALA A 108 0.79 -0.71 3.79
CA ALA A 108 0.86 0.74 3.99
C ALA A 108 2.02 1.39 3.25
N ARG A 109 3.18 0.72 3.19
CA ARG A 109 4.35 1.18 2.40
C ARG A 109 4.13 1.12 0.89
N LEU A 110 3.11 0.40 0.42
CA LEU A 110 2.66 0.36 -0.96
C LEU A 110 1.52 1.37 -1.24
N GLY A 111 1.17 2.22 -0.26
CA GLY A 111 0.21 3.32 -0.44
C GLY A 111 -1.19 3.07 0.11
N ILE A 112 -1.44 1.96 0.82
CA ILE A 112 -2.74 1.72 1.47
C ILE A 112 -2.84 2.47 2.80
N GLY A 113 -3.78 3.41 2.86
CA GLY A 113 -4.27 4.00 4.10
C GLY A 113 -5.48 3.24 4.65
N TYR A 114 -5.64 3.23 5.97
CA TYR A 114 -6.86 2.73 6.62
C TYR A 114 -7.32 3.70 7.70
N LEU A 115 -8.58 4.11 7.61
CA LEU A 115 -9.24 4.92 8.63
C LEU A 115 -10.31 4.04 9.32
N PRO A 116 -10.12 3.65 10.59
CA PRO A 116 -11.11 2.87 11.31
C PRO A 116 -12.37 3.69 11.64
N GLN A 117 -13.46 2.98 11.93
CA GLN A 117 -14.72 3.60 12.34
C GLN A 117 -14.62 4.27 13.72
N GLU A 118 -13.82 3.71 14.62
CA GLU A 118 -13.57 4.28 15.94
C GLU A 118 -12.44 5.32 15.90
N ALA A 119 -12.48 6.29 16.81
CA ALA A 119 -11.49 7.36 16.86
C ALA A 119 -10.08 6.79 17.14
N SER A 120 -9.16 6.99 16.20
CA SER A 120 -7.77 6.53 16.27
C SER A 120 -6.77 7.64 16.60
N ILE A 121 -7.23 8.80 17.08
CA ILE A 121 -6.38 9.94 17.45
C ILE A 121 -5.74 9.74 18.84
N PHE A 122 -4.55 10.32 19.04
CA PHE A 122 -3.90 10.34 20.34
C PHE A 122 -4.57 11.40 21.24
N ARG A 123 -5.44 10.93 22.14
CA ARG A 123 -6.13 11.77 23.12
C ARG A 123 -5.09 12.40 24.06
N GLY A 124 -5.07 13.73 24.12
CA GLY A 124 -4.09 14.49 24.90
C GLY A 124 -2.98 15.15 24.08
N LEU A 125 -2.91 14.89 22.77
CA LEU A 125 -2.06 15.63 21.84
C LEU A 125 -2.88 16.70 21.09
N SER A 126 -2.24 17.83 20.78
CA SER A 126 -2.79 18.82 19.85
C SER A 126 -2.92 18.23 18.44
N VAL A 127 -3.63 18.93 17.55
CA VAL A 127 -3.73 18.55 16.13
C VAL A 127 -2.34 18.43 15.51
N GLU A 128 -1.51 19.46 15.72
CA GLU A 128 -0.13 19.51 15.24
C GLU A 128 0.71 18.32 15.76
N GLN A 129 0.57 18.00 17.05
CA GLN A 129 1.29 16.87 17.66
C GLN A 129 0.81 15.52 17.12
N ASN A 130 -0.48 15.35 16.82
CA ASN A 130 -1.00 14.13 16.17
C ASN A 130 -0.41 13.94 14.78
N ILE A 131 -0.37 15.01 13.97
CA ILE A 131 0.21 14.97 12.61
C ILE A 131 1.71 14.69 12.69
N ARG A 132 2.43 15.43 13.56
CA ARG A 132 3.87 15.25 13.77
C ARG A 132 4.20 13.81 14.15
N ALA A 133 3.44 13.18 15.06
CA ALA A 133 3.66 11.80 15.49
C ALA A 133 3.66 10.79 14.34
N VAL A 134 2.79 10.97 13.33
CA VAL A 134 2.78 10.12 12.14
C VAL A 134 3.96 10.46 11.23
N LEU A 135 4.28 11.75 11.05
CA LEU A 135 5.41 12.21 10.24
C LEU A 135 6.75 11.66 10.75
N GLU A 136 6.95 11.48 12.05
CA GLU A 136 8.18 10.90 12.61
C GLU A 136 8.43 9.45 12.17
N VAL A 137 7.37 8.72 11.80
CA VAL A 137 7.46 7.32 11.33
C VAL A 137 7.83 7.25 9.85
N VAL A 138 7.39 8.23 9.05
CA VAL A 138 7.52 8.20 7.60
C VAL A 138 8.68 9.06 7.07
N GLU A 139 9.06 10.12 7.78
CA GLU A 139 10.12 11.05 7.38
C GLU A 139 11.18 11.20 8.48
N LYS A 140 12.44 10.94 8.14
CA LYS A 140 13.56 10.95 9.10
C LYS A 140 14.08 12.36 9.35
N SER A 141 14.05 13.22 8.33
CA SER A 141 14.53 14.59 8.39
C SER A 141 13.59 15.45 9.20
N ARG A 142 14.07 15.94 10.36
CA ARG A 142 13.28 16.89 11.17
C ARG A 142 12.90 18.13 10.37
N LYS A 143 13.82 18.67 9.56
CA LYS A 143 13.57 19.85 8.74
C LYS A 143 12.41 19.63 7.75
N GLU A 144 12.38 18.44 7.12
CA GLU A 144 11.32 18.12 6.17
C GLU A 144 9.98 17.87 6.86
N ARG A 145 10.01 17.27 8.06
CA ARG A 145 8.80 17.11 8.88
C ARG A 145 8.15 18.45 9.23
N GLU A 146 8.93 19.43 9.69
CA GLU A 146 8.38 20.77 9.98
C GLU A 146 7.85 21.45 8.71
N ARG A 147 8.57 21.32 7.58
CA ARG A 147 8.10 21.87 6.30
C ARG A 147 6.75 21.29 5.87
N ILE A 148 6.60 19.96 5.92
CA ILE A 148 5.34 19.29 5.57
C ILE A 148 4.22 19.71 6.52
N LEU A 149 4.52 19.82 7.81
CA LEU A 149 3.54 20.21 8.83
C LEU A 149 3.03 21.65 8.63
N ASP A 150 3.92 22.58 8.25
CA ASP A 150 3.57 23.97 7.97
C ASP A 150 2.78 24.15 6.66
N GLU A 151 2.87 23.20 5.73
CA GLU A 151 2.18 23.21 4.43
C GLU A 151 0.73 22.63 4.49
N LEU A 152 0.30 22.05 5.62
CA LEU A 152 -1.02 21.42 5.84
C LEU A 152 -2.05 22.37 6.46
#